data_AF-A0AB40B635-F1
#
_entry.id   AF-A0AB40B635-F1
#
_cell.length_a   1.000
_cell.length_b   1.000
_cell.length_c   1.000
_cell.angle_alpha   90.00
_cell.angle_beta   90.00
_cell.angle_gamma   90.00
#
_symmetry.space_group_name_H-M   'P 1'
#
loop_
_entity.id
_entity.type
_entity.pdbx_description
1 polymer ?
#
loop_
_entity_poly.entity_id
_entity_poly.type
_entity_poly.pdbx_seq_one_letter_code
_entity_poly.pdbx_strand_id
1 'polypeptide(L)'
;MPFAINVWKLMENTGAFSANSKNQVVLDAIMMTMKIVVSGCTEENQSLIVQKGYSVLLSTLSLISAKQRAAFPAFNLEGFGFVPNLVSLACKDEWLISLFSSVLIALRPQTIIPDVKLILKLLMLLLLQGHVPATQALASAVNKWPENNNETQGSNVCSFEEAIDLIFEMDLSGLLYSCPFKKLRDLISSEEICSLFCSNDRNPFIIHALEGLAWIGKGLLMRGHEKVKEIVMLFMKCLLLNQDEIITTLQDGSADQFSFLTGLAADAFRVLLCDSDVCLDKKFHATIKPLHKQRFFSSILVVLLSSIKGSGSWRTRAVLYRAFGHVISNTPLAAVIVQANQILPPLLDALSVLSSDVMDKDLIYSLLMALSGILMDDNGKEAVLNNVHSIIGRLIGLISYPHMMIVRETAIQCLVAMSGLPHARIYPMRSQVLRAVSNALDDHRRAVRLEAVRCRQAWASIASRSLHF
;
A
#
# COMPACT_ATOMS: atom_id res chain seq x y z
N MET A 1 -18.05 24.83 -3.75
CA MET A 1 -19.26 24.36 -4.46
C MET A 1 -19.32 24.76 -5.95
N PRO A 2 -19.25 26.04 -6.37
CA PRO A 2 -19.50 26.43 -7.77
C PRO A 2 -18.58 25.73 -8.78
N PHE A 3 -17.29 25.59 -8.42
CA PHE A 3 -16.32 24.83 -9.22
C PHE A 3 -16.79 23.40 -9.51
N ALA A 4 -17.15 22.63 -8.48
CA ALA A 4 -17.57 21.23 -8.64
C ALA A 4 -18.82 21.09 -9.53
N ILE A 5 -19.80 21.97 -9.34
CA ILE A 5 -21.03 21.99 -10.16
C ILE A 5 -20.72 22.36 -11.62
N ASN A 6 -19.81 23.32 -11.86
CA ASN A 6 -19.41 23.69 -13.22
C ASN A 6 -18.67 22.55 -13.92
N VAL A 7 -17.82 21.81 -13.22
CA VAL A 7 -17.18 20.60 -13.77
C VAL A 7 -18.25 19.58 -14.17
N TRP A 8 -19.28 19.35 -13.35
CA TRP A 8 -20.37 18.43 -13.73
C TRP A 8 -21.15 18.89 -14.96
N LYS A 9 -21.45 20.18 -15.08
CA LYS A 9 -22.10 20.74 -16.28
C LYS A 9 -21.25 20.55 -17.54
N LEU A 10 -19.93 20.71 -17.42
CA LEU A 10 -19.01 20.47 -18.54
C LEU A 10 -18.99 18.98 -18.94
N MET A 11 -18.94 18.06 -17.97
CA MET A 11 -18.95 16.62 -18.24
C MET A 11 -20.26 16.14 -18.88
N GLU A 12 -21.39 16.75 -18.50
CA GLU A 12 -22.71 16.50 -19.08
C GLU A 12 -22.77 16.94 -20.56
N ASN A 13 -22.20 18.11 -20.89
CA ASN A 13 -22.29 18.72 -22.22
C ASN A 13 -21.19 18.30 -23.22
N THR A 14 -20.10 17.67 -22.76
CA THR A 14 -18.94 17.36 -23.63
C THR A 14 -19.06 15.98 -24.27
N GLY A 15 -18.98 15.88 -25.60
CA GLY A 15 -19.24 14.64 -26.35
C GLY A 15 -18.09 13.61 -26.40
N ALA A 16 -16.82 14.05 -26.43
CA ALA A 16 -15.67 13.14 -26.48
C ALA A 16 -14.39 13.78 -25.93
N PHE A 17 -13.61 13.01 -25.17
CA PHE A 17 -12.23 13.32 -24.80
C PHE A 17 -11.29 12.44 -25.63
N SER A 18 -10.18 13.01 -26.14
CA SER A 18 -9.07 12.22 -26.66
C SER A 18 -8.12 11.87 -25.53
N ALA A 19 -7.67 10.61 -25.44
CA ALA A 19 -6.66 10.22 -24.46
C ALA A 19 -5.26 10.65 -24.96
N ASN A 20 -4.58 11.52 -24.22
CA ASN A 20 -3.17 11.84 -24.42
C ASN A 20 -2.51 12.04 -23.05
N SER A 21 -1.19 11.84 -22.93
CA SER A 21 -0.47 11.91 -21.65
C SER A 21 -0.61 13.26 -20.94
N LYS A 22 -0.71 14.36 -21.70
CA LYS A 22 -1.01 15.70 -21.17
C LYS A 22 -2.37 15.77 -20.47
N ASN A 23 -3.33 14.96 -20.91
CA ASN A 23 -4.68 14.95 -20.35
C ASN A 23 -4.72 14.22 -19.00
N GLN A 24 -3.82 13.25 -18.73
CA GLN A 24 -3.75 12.58 -17.42
C GLN A 24 -3.29 13.54 -16.32
N VAL A 25 -2.24 14.33 -16.55
CA VAL A 25 -1.77 15.33 -15.57
C VAL A 25 -2.86 16.36 -15.25
N VAL A 26 -3.62 16.77 -16.28
CA VAL A 26 -4.77 17.67 -16.11
C VAL A 26 -5.88 16.99 -15.31
N LEU A 27 -6.20 15.74 -15.61
CA LEU A 27 -7.19 14.97 -14.85
C LEU A 27 -6.78 14.84 -13.38
N ASP A 28 -5.54 14.47 -13.08
CA ASP A 28 -5.04 14.32 -11.72
C ASP A 28 -5.14 15.65 -10.94
N ALA A 29 -4.81 16.78 -11.59
CA ALA A 29 -4.95 18.11 -11.02
C ALA A 29 -6.43 18.47 -10.76
N ILE A 30 -7.34 18.17 -11.70
CA ILE A 30 -8.78 18.42 -11.54
C ILE A 30 -9.35 17.51 -10.43
N MET A 31 -8.97 16.24 -10.37
CA MET A 31 -9.36 15.30 -9.32
C MET A 31 -8.92 15.78 -7.94
N MET A 32 -7.67 16.24 -7.81
CA MET A 32 -7.17 16.80 -6.56
C MET A 32 -7.88 18.09 -6.17
N THR A 33 -8.14 18.98 -7.14
CA THR A 33 -8.92 20.20 -6.92
C THR A 33 -10.35 19.87 -6.51
N MET A 34 -10.99 18.90 -7.16
CA MET A 34 -12.33 18.41 -6.82
C MET A 34 -12.35 17.91 -5.37
N LYS A 35 -11.38 17.08 -4.97
CA LYS A 35 -11.27 16.59 -3.60
C LYS A 35 -11.18 17.72 -2.58
N ILE A 36 -10.28 18.69 -2.78
CA ILE A 36 -10.07 19.82 -1.86
C ILE A 36 -11.31 20.72 -1.79
N VAL A 37 -11.92 21.04 -2.94
CA VAL A 37 -13.10 21.90 -2.99
C VAL A 37 -14.30 21.24 -2.31
N VAL A 38 -14.52 19.94 -2.56
CA VAL A 38 -15.63 19.20 -1.97
C VAL A 38 -15.40 19.02 -0.46
N SER A 39 -14.19 18.69 -0.01
CA SER A 39 -13.92 18.49 1.41
C SER A 39 -14.13 19.77 2.23
N GLY A 40 -13.89 20.95 1.63
CA GLY A 40 -14.17 22.26 2.25
C GLY A 40 -15.65 22.68 2.26
N CYS A 41 -16.56 21.94 1.61
CA CYS A 41 -18.00 22.26 1.61
C CYS A 41 -18.73 21.77 2.87
N THR A 42 -19.90 22.36 3.15
CA THR A 42 -20.88 21.87 4.15
C THR A 42 -21.52 20.55 3.68
N GLU A 43 -22.07 19.78 4.61
CA GLU A 43 -22.70 18.46 4.31
C GLU A 43 -23.87 18.57 3.33
N GLU A 44 -24.69 19.61 3.45
CA GLU A 44 -25.77 19.92 2.49
C GLU A 44 -25.22 20.14 1.08
N ASN A 45 -24.17 20.96 0.95
CA ASN A 45 -23.53 21.24 -0.33
C ASN A 45 -22.82 20.01 -0.90
N GLN A 46 -22.19 19.19 -0.05
CA GLN A 46 -21.61 17.92 -0.45
C GLN A 46 -22.69 16.98 -1.00
N SER A 47 -23.85 16.91 -0.33
CA SER A 47 -24.98 16.08 -0.75
C SER A 47 -25.51 16.51 -2.14
N LEU A 48 -25.66 17.82 -2.37
CA LEU A 48 -26.04 18.37 -3.68
C LEU A 48 -25.02 18.04 -4.79
N ILE A 49 -23.72 18.14 -4.47
CA ILE A 49 -22.65 17.82 -5.43
C ILE A 49 -22.66 16.33 -5.79
N VAL A 50 -22.82 15.44 -4.80
CA VAL A 50 -22.88 13.99 -5.01
C VAL A 50 -24.13 13.63 -5.80
N GLN A 51 -25.30 14.19 -5.47
CA GLN A 51 -26.54 13.96 -6.20
C GLN A 51 -26.41 14.37 -7.67
N LYS A 52 -25.85 15.56 -7.95
CA LYS A 52 -25.60 15.98 -9.34
C LYS A 52 -24.61 15.05 -10.03
N GLY A 53 -23.49 14.71 -9.40
CA GLY A 53 -22.51 13.77 -9.95
C GLY A 53 -23.12 12.39 -10.25
N TYR A 54 -23.96 11.88 -9.34
CA TYR A 54 -24.67 10.62 -9.50
C TYR A 54 -25.65 10.66 -10.67
N SER A 55 -26.39 11.77 -10.86
CA SER A 55 -27.29 11.92 -12.00
C SER A 55 -26.55 11.90 -13.36
N VAL A 56 -25.39 12.57 -13.44
CA VAL A 56 -24.54 12.56 -14.64
C VAL A 56 -23.97 11.17 -14.88
N LEU A 57 -23.51 10.49 -13.83
CA LEU A 57 -23.03 9.11 -13.89
C LEU A 57 -24.11 8.15 -14.41
N LEU A 58 -25.33 8.21 -13.89
CA LEU A 58 -26.44 7.36 -14.29
C LEU A 58 -26.87 7.62 -15.75
N SER A 59 -26.89 8.88 -16.18
CA SER A 59 -27.18 9.25 -17.57
C SER A 59 -26.16 8.70 -18.57
N THR A 60 -24.91 8.57 -18.13
CA THR A 60 -23.82 8.02 -18.94
C THR A 60 -23.86 6.49 -18.97
N LEU A 61 -24.10 5.85 -17.81
CA LEU A 61 -24.23 4.40 -17.68
C LEU A 61 -25.45 3.85 -18.43
N SER A 62 -26.57 4.58 -18.45
CA SER A 62 -27.74 4.20 -19.24
C SER A 62 -27.45 4.25 -20.75
N LEU A 63 -26.62 5.18 -21.21
CA LEU A 63 -26.16 5.28 -22.60
C LEU A 63 -25.25 4.11 -23.00
N ILE A 64 -24.40 3.64 -22.07
CA ILE A 64 -23.58 2.43 -22.24
C ILE A 64 -24.48 1.19 -22.32
N SER A 65 -25.46 1.07 -21.43
CA SER A 65 -26.44 -0.04 -21.43
C SER A 65 -27.28 -0.10 -22.72
N ALA A 66 -27.59 1.05 -23.33
CA ALA A 66 -28.32 1.13 -24.59
C ALA A 66 -27.47 0.72 -25.80
N LYS A 67 -26.18 1.08 -25.83
CA LYS A 67 -25.24 0.70 -26.90
C LYS A 67 -24.80 -0.76 -26.84
N GLN A 68 -24.79 -1.37 -25.65
CA GLN A 68 -24.35 -2.76 -25.46
C GLN A 68 -25.49 -3.80 -25.46
N ARG A 69 -26.77 -3.36 -25.43
CA ARG A 69 -27.96 -4.23 -25.59
C ARG A 69 -28.00 -5.04 -26.89
N ALA A 70 -27.20 -4.68 -27.90
CA ALA A 70 -27.13 -5.42 -29.15
C ALA A 70 -26.33 -6.74 -29.04
N ALA A 71 -25.69 -7.05 -27.91
CA ALA A 71 -24.76 -8.19 -27.80
C ALA A 71 -25.31 -9.44 -27.07
N PHE A 72 -26.28 -9.36 -26.14
CA PHE A 72 -26.80 -10.55 -25.44
C PHE A 72 -28.24 -10.36 -24.90
N PRO A 73 -29.21 -11.27 -25.19
CA PRO A 73 -30.64 -11.10 -24.87
C PRO A 73 -31.16 -11.98 -23.72
N ALA A 74 -30.44 -12.14 -22.61
CA ALA A 74 -30.94 -12.97 -21.51
C ALA A 74 -30.58 -12.41 -20.12
N PHE A 75 -31.47 -11.59 -19.56
CA PHE A 75 -31.80 -11.58 -18.13
C PHE A 75 -33.09 -10.77 -17.94
N ASN A 76 -34.15 -11.43 -17.47
CA ASN A 76 -35.45 -10.82 -17.23
C ASN A 76 -35.42 -9.90 -16.01
N LEU A 77 -36.10 -8.77 -16.16
CA LEU A 77 -36.08 -7.56 -15.35
C LEU A 77 -37.15 -7.59 -14.24
N GLU A 78 -36.74 -7.69 -12.98
CA GLU A 78 -37.38 -6.97 -11.87
C GLU A 78 -36.26 -6.45 -10.95
N GLY A 79 -35.89 -5.18 -11.12
CA GLY A 79 -34.81 -4.52 -10.38
C GLY A 79 -33.51 -4.37 -11.18
N PHE A 80 -33.44 -3.31 -12.00
CA PHE A 80 -32.25 -2.74 -12.67
C PHE A 80 -31.08 -3.72 -12.92
N GLY A 81 -31.17 -4.45 -14.03
CA GLY A 81 -30.08 -5.29 -14.55
C GLY A 81 -28.89 -4.46 -15.04
N PHE A 82 -27.79 -4.52 -14.30
CA PHE A 82 -26.45 -4.24 -14.82
C PHE A 82 -25.97 -5.49 -15.57
N VAL A 83 -25.71 -5.38 -16.87
CA VAL A 83 -25.17 -6.46 -17.72
C VAL A 83 -23.82 -6.03 -18.31
N PRO A 84 -22.86 -6.96 -18.46
CA PRO A 84 -21.43 -6.68 -18.34
C PRO A 84 -20.70 -6.82 -19.68
N ASN A 85 -19.97 -5.77 -20.04
CA ASN A 85 -18.71 -5.83 -20.78
C ASN A 85 -18.13 -4.41 -20.81
N LEU A 86 -17.47 -4.00 -19.73
CA LEU A 86 -16.68 -2.76 -19.71
C LEU A 86 -15.29 -3.03 -20.33
N VAL A 87 -15.23 -3.76 -21.45
CA VAL A 87 -14.00 -3.90 -22.20
C VAL A 87 -13.81 -2.59 -22.96
N SER A 88 -12.82 -1.81 -22.52
CA SER A 88 -12.51 -0.44 -22.96
C SER A 88 -13.60 0.58 -22.61
N LEU A 89 -13.61 1.01 -21.35
CA LEU A 89 -14.32 2.22 -20.94
C LEU A 89 -13.89 3.39 -21.84
N ALA A 90 -14.84 4.16 -22.40
CA ALA A 90 -14.45 5.32 -23.19
C ALA A 90 -13.69 6.31 -22.29
N CYS A 91 -12.69 7.02 -22.82
CA CYS A 91 -11.87 7.97 -22.04
C CYS A 91 -12.73 8.94 -21.21
N LYS A 92 -13.88 9.38 -21.76
CA LYS A 92 -14.85 10.22 -21.04
C LYS A 92 -15.42 9.55 -19.79
N ASP A 93 -15.78 8.28 -19.88
CA ASP A 93 -16.42 7.55 -18.80
C ASP A 93 -15.42 7.28 -17.67
N GLU A 94 -14.15 7.00 -18.01
CA GLU A 94 -13.07 6.87 -17.04
C GLU A 94 -12.82 8.18 -16.27
N TRP A 95 -12.82 9.31 -16.97
CA TRP A 95 -12.74 10.64 -16.35
C TRP A 95 -13.92 10.89 -15.42
N LEU A 96 -15.14 10.57 -15.86
CA LEU A 96 -16.35 10.75 -15.08
C LEU A 96 -16.30 9.94 -13.78
N ILE A 97 -15.92 8.66 -13.87
CA ILE A 97 -15.78 7.77 -12.73
C ILE A 97 -14.66 8.25 -11.80
N SER A 98 -13.54 8.69 -12.33
CA SER A 98 -12.41 9.24 -11.56
C SER A 98 -12.78 10.52 -10.79
N LEU A 99 -13.55 11.42 -11.43
CA LEU A 99 -14.07 12.63 -10.79
C LEU A 99 -15.13 12.28 -9.74
N PHE A 100 -16.02 11.33 -10.02
CA PHE A 100 -17.04 10.92 -9.06
C PHE A 100 -16.41 10.25 -7.83
N SER A 101 -15.42 9.38 -8.06
CA SER A 101 -14.59 8.78 -7.02
C SER A 101 -13.91 9.84 -6.17
N SER A 102 -13.39 10.90 -6.80
CA SER A 102 -12.79 12.05 -6.09
C SER A 102 -13.78 12.77 -5.18
N VAL A 103 -15.03 12.93 -5.62
CA VAL A 103 -16.09 13.48 -4.77
C VAL A 103 -16.35 12.56 -3.57
N LEU A 104 -16.53 11.25 -3.80
CA LEU A 104 -16.76 10.27 -2.73
C LEU A 104 -15.63 10.23 -1.69
N ILE A 105 -14.37 10.31 -2.14
CA ILE A 105 -13.19 10.39 -1.25
C ILE A 105 -13.27 11.60 -0.33
N ALA A 106 -13.80 12.72 -0.79
CA ALA A 106 -13.81 13.99 -0.06
C ALA A 106 -15.02 14.21 0.87
N LEU A 107 -16.04 13.34 0.83
CA LEU A 107 -17.26 13.51 1.64
C LEU A 107 -17.00 13.40 3.14
N ARG A 108 -17.79 14.13 3.93
CA ARG A 108 -17.88 13.92 5.38
C ARG A 108 -18.68 12.65 5.68
N PRO A 109 -18.41 11.95 6.79
CA PRO A 109 -19.14 10.75 7.20
C PRO A 109 -20.67 10.88 7.17
N GLN A 110 -21.21 12.03 7.57
CA GLN A 110 -22.66 12.29 7.68
C GLN A 110 -23.34 12.65 6.35
N THR A 111 -22.57 12.80 5.26
CA THR A 111 -23.13 13.21 3.96
C THR A 111 -24.02 12.11 3.40
N ILE A 112 -25.24 12.47 3.00
CA ILE A 112 -26.17 11.54 2.36
C ILE A 112 -25.68 11.23 0.95
N ILE A 113 -25.40 9.96 0.70
CA ILE A 113 -25.05 9.43 -0.61
C ILE A 113 -26.33 8.81 -1.22
N PRO A 114 -26.69 9.14 -2.47
CA PRO A 114 -27.83 8.52 -3.15
C PRO A 114 -27.52 7.07 -3.54
N ASP A 115 -28.48 6.16 -3.39
CA ASP A 115 -28.40 4.76 -3.83
C ASP A 115 -27.07 4.08 -3.50
N VAL A 116 -26.66 4.19 -2.23
CA VAL A 116 -25.35 3.72 -1.74
C VAL A 116 -25.05 2.28 -2.16
N LYS A 117 -26.05 1.37 -2.11
CA LYS A 117 -25.90 -0.03 -2.52
C LYS A 117 -25.47 -0.16 -3.98
N LEU A 118 -26.01 0.68 -4.88
CA LEU A 118 -25.64 0.67 -6.29
C LEU A 118 -24.22 1.21 -6.49
N ILE A 119 -23.88 2.31 -5.81
CA ILE A 119 -22.54 2.91 -5.88
C ILE A 119 -21.48 1.91 -5.38
N LEU A 120 -21.73 1.21 -4.27
CA LEU A 120 -20.82 0.17 -3.78
C LEU A 120 -20.59 -0.93 -4.80
N LYS A 121 -21.66 -1.45 -5.42
CA LYS A 121 -21.56 -2.47 -6.48
C LYS A 121 -20.76 -1.97 -7.69
N LEU A 122 -20.99 -0.73 -8.12
CA LEU A 122 -20.25 -0.11 -9.22
C LEU A 122 -18.77 0.04 -8.89
N LEU A 123 -18.44 0.57 -7.70
CA LEU A 123 -17.05 0.73 -7.25
C LEU A 123 -16.35 -0.62 -7.11
N MET A 124 -17.05 -1.66 -6.64
CA MET A 124 -16.54 -3.02 -6.58
C MET A 124 -16.22 -3.59 -7.96
N LEU A 125 -17.11 -3.40 -8.94
CA LEU A 125 -16.87 -3.81 -10.33
C LEU A 125 -15.63 -3.12 -10.91
N LEU A 126 -15.53 -1.80 -10.70
CA LEU A 126 -14.42 -0.98 -11.18
C LEU A 126 -13.10 -1.30 -10.49
N LEU A 127 -13.15 -1.65 -9.19
CA LEU A 127 -12.01 -2.15 -8.44
C LEU A 127 -11.46 -3.40 -9.09
N LEU A 128 -12.31 -4.38 -9.41
CA LEU A 128 -11.89 -5.63 -10.06
C LEU A 128 -11.34 -5.40 -11.48
N GLN A 129 -11.75 -4.32 -12.15
CA GLN A 129 -11.21 -3.88 -13.43
C GLN A 129 -9.92 -3.05 -13.32
N GLY A 130 -9.41 -2.80 -12.10
CA GLY A 130 -8.15 -2.09 -11.87
C GLY A 130 -8.26 -0.57 -11.81
N HIS A 131 -9.47 -0.01 -11.67
CA HIS A 131 -9.65 1.44 -11.60
C HIS A 131 -9.31 1.99 -10.20
N VAL A 132 -8.05 2.40 -10.03
CA VAL A 132 -7.48 2.84 -8.74
C VAL A 132 -8.30 3.92 -8.02
N PRO A 133 -8.79 5.00 -8.66
CA PRO A 133 -9.59 6.00 -7.95
C PRO A 133 -10.88 5.44 -7.35
N ALA A 134 -11.52 4.46 -8.02
CA ALA A 134 -12.75 3.83 -7.53
C ALA A 134 -12.45 2.97 -6.30
N THR A 135 -11.35 2.22 -6.33
CA THR A 135 -10.84 1.47 -5.18
C THR A 135 -10.58 2.37 -3.97
N GLN A 136 -9.93 3.52 -4.17
CA GLN A 136 -9.67 4.50 -3.11
C GLN A 136 -10.96 5.14 -2.56
N ALA A 137 -11.95 5.37 -3.43
CA ALA A 137 -13.27 5.87 -3.04
C ALA A 137 -14.04 4.84 -2.22
N LEU A 138 -14.01 3.57 -2.61
CA LEU A 138 -14.62 2.48 -1.87
C LEU A 138 -14.01 2.35 -0.47
N ALA A 139 -12.68 2.35 -0.38
CA ALA A 139 -11.97 2.32 0.90
C ALA A 139 -12.30 3.53 1.78
N SER A 140 -12.42 4.72 1.18
CA SER A 140 -12.82 5.94 1.88
C SER A 140 -14.27 5.86 2.36
N ALA A 141 -15.18 5.29 1.58
CA ALA A 141 -16.57 5.07 1.99
C ALA A 141 -16.67 4.09 3.16
N VAL A 142 -15.95 2.96 3.10
CA VAL A 142 -15.87 1.99 4.19
C VAL A 142 -15.28 2.60 5.46
N ASN A 143 -14.26 3.45 5.35
CA ASN A 143 -13.65 4.12 6.51
C ASN A 143 -14.59 5.13 7.18
N LYS A 144 -15.30 5.92 6.38
CA LYS A 144 -16.14 7.03 6.82
C LYS A 144 -17.60 6.64 7.05
N TRP A 145 -17.94 5.35 6.99
CA TRP A 145 -19.31 4.91 7.19
C TRP A 145 -19.82 5.37 8.57
N PRO A 146 -21.02 5.98 8.66
CA PRO A 146 -21.57 6.44 9.92
C PRO A 146 -21.55 5.35 10.99
N GLU A 147 -21.10 5.68 12.20
CA GLU A 147 -21.37 4.84 13.37
C GLU A 147 -22.84 5.07 13.74
N ASN A 148 -23.63 3.99 13.86
CA ASN A 148 -25.07 4.05 14.11
C ASN A 148 -25.35 4.91 15.36
N ASN A 149 -25.72 6.17 15.17
CA ASN A 149 -26.41 6.92 16.20
C ASN A 149 -27.88 6.51 16.14
N ASN A 150 -28.33 5.95 17.25
CA ASN A 150 -29.69 5.47 17.44
C ASN A 150 -30.72 6.53 17.03
N GLU A 151 -31.83 5.98 16.52
CA GLU A 151 -33.16 6.58 16.43
C GLU A 151 -33.44 7.52 15.25
N THR A 152 -34.34 6.99 14.40
CA THR A 152 -35.07 7.62 13.30
C THR A 152 -34.28 7.85 12.01
N GLN A 153 -34.51 6.99 11.01
CA GLN A 153 -34.94 7.39 9.64
C GLN A 153 -34.92 6.23 8.64
N GLY A 154 -36.07 5.96 8.00
CA GLY A 154 -36.25 5.42 6.65
C GLY A 154 -35.82 3.97 6.33
N SER A 155 -36.69 3.23 5.64
CA SER A 155 -36.47 1.87 5.10
C SER A 155 -35.39 1.74 4.00
N ASN A 156 -34.63 2.80 3.72
CA ASN A 156 -33.63 2.89 2.64
C ASN A 156 -32.18 3.06 3.13
N VAL A 157 -31.93 2.98 4.43
CA VAL A 157 -30.59 3.18 5.02
C VAL A 157 -29.82 1.85 5.01
N CYS A 158 -28.68 1.82 4.32
CA CYS A 158 -27.77 0.67 4.30
C CYS A 158 -26.90 0.68 5.57
N SER A 159 -27.01 -0.36 6.40
CA SER A 159 -26.15 -0.50 7.58
C SER A 159 -24.69 -0.79 7.19
N PHE A 160 -23.76 -0.56 8.12
CA PHE A 160 -22.34 -0.86 7.87
C PHE A 160 -22.09 -2.35 7.59
N GLU A 161 -22.74 -3.24 8.35
CA GLU A 161 -22.65 -4.69 8.13
C GLU A 161 -23.22 -5.09 6.75
N GLU A 162 -24.38 -4.54 6.35
CA GLU A 162 -24.89 -4.76 5.00
C GLU A 162 -23.92 -4.29 3.92
N ALA A 163 -23.21 -3.18 4.14
CA ALA A 163 -22.23 -2.67 3.19
C ALA A 163 -21.00 -3.57 3.10
N ILE A 164 -20.52 -4.09 4.24
CA ILE A 164 -19.43 -5.07 4.29
C ILE A 164 -19.88 -6.37 3.61
N ASP A 165 -21.04 -6.90 3.93
CA ASP A 165 -21.59 -8.09 3.27
C ASP A 165 -21.74 -7.85 1.76
N LEU A 166 -22.22 -6.68 1.32
CA LEU A 166 -22.25 -6.33 -0.10
C LEU A 166 -20.86 -6.34 -0.74
N ILE A 167 -19.81 -5.88 -0.06
CA ILE A 167 -18.45 -5.85 -0.60
C ILE A 167 -17.86 -7.27 -0.70
N PHE A 168 -18.08 -8.12 0.30
CA PHE A 168 -17.44 -9.44 0.39
C PHE A 168 -18.27 -10.58 -0.21
N GLU A 169 -19.60 -10.49 -0.21
CA GLU A 169 -20.55 -11.52 -0.66
C GLU A 169 -21.14 -11.27 -2.05
N MET A 170 -20.84 -10.14 -2.71
CA MET A 170 -21.36 -9.87 -4.05
C MET A 170 -21.01 -10.99 -5.00
N ASP A 171 -22.04 -11.56 -5.65
CA ASP A 171 -21.86 -12.58 -6.68
C ASP A 171 -21.35 -11.95 -7.98
N LEU A 172 -20.16 -12.37 -8.39
CA LEU A 172 -19.43 -11.91 -9.56
C LEU A 172 -19.67 -12.82 -10.78
N SER A 173 -20.28 -13.99 -10.59
CA SER A 173 -20.43 -15.04 -11.60
C SER A 173 -21.16 -14.56 -12.86
N GLY A 174 -22.08 -13.61 -12.72
CA GLY A 174 -22.82 -12.99 -13.83
C GLY A 174 -22.24 -11.67 -14.34
N LEU A 175 -21.19 -11.13 -13.69
CA LEU A 175 -20.64 -9.80 -13.96
C LEU A 175 -19.27 -9.84 -14.65
N LEU A 176 -18.46 -10.87 -14.39
CA LEU A 176 -17.09 -11.00 -14.90
C LEU A 176 -16.84 -12.47 -15.27
N TYR A 177 -17.09 -12.83 -16.53
CA TYR A 177 -17.01 -14.21 -17.03
C TYR A 177 -15.64 -14.88 -16.85
N SER A 178 -14.56 -14.11 -16.63
CA SER A 178 -13.19 -14.59 -16.43
C SER A 178 -12.68 -14.41 -15.00
N CYS A 179 -13.54 -14.02 -14.05
CA CYS A 179 -13.17 -13.90 -12.65
C CYS A 179 -13.03 -15.31 -12.03
N PRO A 180 -11.91 -15.64 -11.37
CA PRO A 180 -11.64 -17.01 -10.91
C PRO A 180 -12.35 -17.34 -9.58
N PHE A 181 -12.98 -16.35 -8.95
CA PHE A 181 -13.76 -16.49 -7.73
C PHE A 181 -15.17 -15.91 -7.93
N LYS A 182 -16.15 -16.49 -7.25
CA LYS A 182 -17.55 -16.03 -7.33
C LYS A 182 -17.78 -14.84 -6.41
N LYS A 183 -17.09 -14.83 -5.26
CA LYS A 183 -17.17 -13.77 -4.26
C LYS A 183 -15.78 -13.38 -3.80
N LEU A 184 -15.61 -12.12 -3.38
CA LEU A 184 -14.34 -11.68 -2.81
C LEU A 184 -13.99 -12.45 -1.53
N ARG A 185 -15.00 -12.89 -0.76
CA ARG A 185 -14.79 -13.77 0.39
C ARG A 185 -14.14 -15.10 0.00
N ASP A 186 -14.46 -15.66 -1.16
CA ASP A 186 -13.89 -16.94 -1.58
C ASP A 186 -12.37 -16.84 -1.66
N LEU A 187 -11.83 -15.70 -2.10
CA LEU A 187 -10.38 -15.44 -2.11
C LEU A 187 -9.78 -15.46 -0.69
N ILE A 188 -10.47 -14.87 0.30
CA ILE A 188 -10.02 -14.80 1.70
C ILE A 188 -10.06 -16.19 2.36
N SER A 189 -11.16 -16.91 2.11
CA SER A 189 -11.45 -18.21 2.71
C SER A 189 -10.70 -19.35 2.03
N SER A 190 -10.29 -19.20 0.76
CA SER A 190 -9.68 -20.28 -0.01
C SER A 190 -8.45 -20.87 0.69
N GLU A 191 -8.45 -22.20 0.81
CA GLU A 191 -7.28 -23.00 1.21
C GLU A 191 -6.38 -23.28 0.00
N GLU A 192 -6.92 -23.22 -1.21
CA GLU A 192 -6.23 -23.47 -2.48
C GLU A 192 -5.93 -22.18 -3.26
N ILE A 193 -5.45 -21.15 -2.57
CA ILE A 193 -5.03 -19.89 -3.22
C ILE A 193 -4.03 -20.15 -4.37
N CYS A 194 -3.21 -21.20 -4.25
CA CYS A 194 -2.31 -21.66 -5.30
C CYS A 194 -3.04 -22.00 -6.61
N SER A 195 -4.17 -22.70 -6.58
CA SER A 195 -4.88 -23.11 -7.81
C SER A 195 -5.44 -21.90 -8.57
N LEU A 196 -5.86 -20.87 -7.83
CA LEU A 196 -6.28 -19.58 -8.40
C LEU A 196 -5.10 -18.82 -9.04
N PHE A 197 -3.87 -19.00 -8.53
CA PHE A 197 -2.68 -18.32 -9.04
C PHE A 197 -1.99 -19.07 -10.18
N CYS A 198 -2.14 -20.40 -10.23
CA CYS A 198 -1.52 -21.28 -11.23
C CYS A 198 -2.34 -21.42 -12.52
N SER A 199 -3.50 -20.74 -12.64
CA SER A 199 -4.25 -20.72 -13.90
C SER A 199 -3.41 -20.00 -14.97
N ASN A 200 -3.23 -20.63 -16.14
CA ASN A 200 -2.32 -20.15 -17.21
C ASN A 200 -2.63 -18.75 -17.77
N ASP A 201 -3.76 -18.15 -17.42
CA ASP A 201 -4.08 -16.77 -17.78
C ASP A 201 -3.62 -15.83 -16.66
N ARG A 202 -2.84 -14.81 -17.03
CA ARG A 202 -2.59 -13.64 -16.16
C ARG A 202 -3.95 -13.08 -15.76
N ASN A 203 -4.42 -13.42 -14.56
CA ASN A 203 -5.75 -13.04 -14.14
C ASN A 203 -5.68 -11.65 -13.47
N PRO A 204 -5.99 -10.55 -14.19
CA PRO A 204 -5.87 -9.20 -13.64
C PRO A 204 -6.81 -9.00 -12.45
N PHE A 205 -7.92 -9.74 -12.38
CA PHE A 205 -8.88 -9.64 -11.29
C PHE A 205 -8.27 -9.96 -9.94
N ILE A 206 -7.35 -10.92 -9.86
CA ILE A 206 -6.68 -11.28 -8.60
C ILE A 206 -5.75 -10.15 -8.16
N ILE A 207 -4.95 -9.62 -9.09
CA ILE A 207 -4.04 -8.49 -8.84
C ILE A 207 -4.84 -7.30 -8.29
N HIS A 208 -5.91 -6.93 -8.98
CA HIS A 208 -6.74 -5.80 -8.59
C HIS A 208 -7.55 -6.07 -7.31
N ALA A 209 -7.95 -7.32 -7.05
CA ALA A 209 -8.58 -7.71 -5.80
C ALA A 209 -7.62 -7.57 -4.61
N LEU A 210 -6.36 -7.98 -4.75
CA LEU A 210 -5.34 -7.82 -3.70
C LEU A 210 -5.06 -6.34 -3.42
N GLU A 211 -4.88 -5.53 -4.46
CA GLU A 211 -4.74 -4.07 -4.34
C GLU A 211 -5.97 -3.44 -3.69
N GLY A 212 -7.16 -3.87 -4.11
CA GLY A 212 -8.43 -3.44 -3.59
C GLY A 212 -8.60 -3.74 -2.10
N LEU A 213 -8.32 -4.98 -1.70
CA LEU A 213 -8.32 -5.43 -0.33
C LEU A 213 -7.29 -4.67 0.51
N ALA A 214 -6.14 -4.28 -0.06
CA ALA A 214 -5.15 -3.49 0.67
C ALA A 214 -5.70 -2.08 1.01
N TRP A 215 -6.39 -1.43 0.07
CA TRP A 215 -7.04 -0.15 0.30
C TRP A 215 -8.24 -0.26 1.27
N ILE A 216 -9.12 -1.23 1.07
CA ILE A 216 -10.25 -1.50 1.98
C ILE A 216 -9.71 -1.80 3.39
N GLY A 217 -8.69 -2.65 3.47
CA GLY A 217 -7.99 -3.00 4.70
C GLY A 217 -7.40 -1.77 5.40
N LYS A 218 -6.84 -0.81 4.66
CA LYS A 218 -6.37 0.46 5.21
C LYS A 218 -7.52 1.25 5.82
N GLY A 219 -8.63 1.39 5.10
CA GLY A 219 -9.82 2.08 5.60
C GLY A 219 -10.37 1.45 6.89
N LEU A 220 -10.45 0.12 6.93
CA LEU A 220 -10.86 -0.66 8.10
C LEU A 220 -9.86 -0.54 9.26
N LEU A 221 -8.56 -0.57 8.95
CA LEU A 221 -7.48 -0.43 9.93
C LEU A 221 -7.54 0.93 10.62
N MET A 222 -7.67 2.00 9.85
CA MET A 222 -7.72 3.37 10.36
C MET A 222 -8.94 3.59 11.25
N ARG A 223 -10.10 2.99 10.95
CA ARG A 223 -11.28 3.00 11.84
C ARG A 223 -11.23 1.95 12.96
N GLY A 224 -10.21 1.10 12.99
CA GLY A 224 -10.02 0.00 13.94
C GLY A 224 -11.15 -1.02 13.95
N HIS A 225 -11.55 -1.48 12.77
CA HIS A 225 -12.51 -2.56 12.59
C HIS A 225 -11.82 -3.93 12.51
N GLU A 226 -12.44 -4.98 13.06
CA GLU A 226 -11.78 -6.29 13.21
C GLU A 226 -11.61 -7.07 11.90
N LYS A 227 -12.45 -6.80 10.90
CA LYS A 227 -12.40 -7.45 9.57
C LYS A 227 -11.03 -7.29 8.87
N VAL A 228 -10.24 -6.30 9.27
CA VAL A 228 -8.85 -6.15 8.81
C VAL A 228 -8.01 -7.41 9.07
N LYS A 229 -8.31 -8.15 10.15
CA LYS A 229 -7.61 -9.41 10.49
C LYS A 229 -7.77 -10.44 9.37
N GLU A 230 -8.96 -10.58 8.79
CA GLU A 230 -9.23 -11.51 7.68
C GLU A 230 -8.42 -11.15 6.43
N ILE A 231 -8.37 -9.86 6.09
CA ILE A 231 -7.59 -9.35 4.95
C ILE A 231 -6.10 -9.60 5.15
N VAL A 232 -5.58 -9.34 6.36
CA VAL A 232 -4.17 -9.54 6.69
C VAL A 232 -3.82 -11.04 6.68
N MET A 233 -4.72 -11.89 7.15
CA MET A 233 -4.54 -13.34 7.06
C MET A 233 -4.44 -13.81 5.61
N LEU A 234 -5.24 -13.27 4.70
CA LEU A 234 -5.09 -13.55 3.27
C LEU A 234 -3.69 -13.16 2.76
N PHE A 235 -3.23 -11.94 3.05
CA PHE A 235 -1.88 -11.52 2.64
C PHE A 235 -0.82 -12.45 3.22
N MET A 236 -0.90 -12.79 4.51
CA MET A 236 0.02 -13.74 5.14
C MET A 236 -0.02 -15.13 4.47
N LYS A 237 -1.20 -15.65 4.13
CA LYS A 237 -1.32 -16.90 3.36
C LYS A 237 -0.57 -16.80 2.03
N CYS A 238 -0.75 -15.71 1.29
CA CYS A 238 -0.04 -15.47 0.03
C CYS A 238 1.49 -15.41 0.21
N LEU A 239 1.98 -14.76 1.28
CA LEU A 239 3.42 -14.70 1.58
C LEU A 239 4.00 -16.08 1.91
N LEU A 240 3.22 -16.94 2.54
CA LEU A 240 3.65 -18.24 3.07
C LEU A 240 3.53 -19.40 2.07
N LEU A 241 3.02 -19.15 0.86
CA LEU A 241 2.95 -20.18 -0.17
C LEU A 241 4.37 -20.70 -0.50
N ASN A 242 4.50 -22.02 -0.62
CA ASN A 242 5.79 -22.68 -0.87
C ASN A 242 6.27 -22.41 -2.30
N GLN A 243 7.03 -21.33 -2.48
CA GLN A 243 7.39 -20.88 -3.82
C GLN A 243 8.29 -21.89 -4.55
N ASP A 244 9.16 -22.60 -3.84
CA ASP A 244 10.11 -23.50 -4.49
C ASP A 244 9.43 -24.73 -5.09
N GLU A 245 8.49 -25.34 -4.35
CA GLU A 245 7.69 -26.48 -4.85
C GLU A 245 6.75 -26.06 -5.99
N ILE A 246 6.10 -24.90 -5.85
CA ILE A 246 5.19 -24.37 -6.87
C ILE A 246 5.97 -24.03 -8.14
N ILE A 247 7.10 -23.33 -8.05
CA ILE A 247 7.90 -22.97 -9.23
C ILE A 247 8.42 -24.22 -9.94
N THR A 248 8.82 -25.27 -9.22
CA THR A 248 9.28 -26.52 -9.86
C THR A 248 8.18 -27.26 -10.64
N THR A 249 6.91 -27.02 -10.33
CA THR A 249 5.76 -27.65 -11.03
C THR A 249 5.18 -26.77 -12.14
N LEU A 250 5.64 -25.54 -12.25
CA LEU A 250 5.09 -24.50 -13.11
C LEU A 250 5.96 -24.29 -14.37
N GLN A 251 5.32 -24.01 -15.51
CA GLN A 251 6.01 -23.65 -16.76
C GLN A 251 6.63 -22.25 -16.64
N ASP A 252 7.73 -21.97 -17.36
CA ASP A 252 8.60 -20.79 -17.24
C ASP A 252 7.90 -19.41 -17.17
N GLY A 253 6.66 -19.24 -17.66
CA GLY A 253 5.90 -17.98 -17.57
C GLY A 253 5.07 -17.79 -16.29
N SER A 254 4.72 -18.87 -15.59
CA SER A 254 3.83 -18.83 -14.41
C SER A 254 4.58 -18.61 -13.10
N ALA A 255 5.87 -18.97 -13.06
CA ALA A 255 6.76 -18.69 -11.93
C ALA A 255 6.94 -17.18 -11.68
N ASP A 256 7.12 -16.39 -12.75
CA ASP A 256 7.26 -14.93 -12.67
C ASP A 256 5.98 -14.26 -12.17
N GLN A 257 4.82 -14.71 -12.63
CA GLN A 257 3.52 -14.22 -12.18
C GLN A 257 3.28 -14.54 -10.70
N PHE A 258 3.63 -15.75 -10.27
CA PHE A 258 3.50 -16.14 -8.88
C PHE A 258 4.42 -15.31 -7.97
N SER A 259 5.69 -15.12 -8.37
CA SER A 259 6.62 -14.22 -7.70
C SER A 259 6.04 -12.79 -7.58
N PHE A 260 5.48 -12.27 -8.67
CA PHE A 260 4.83 -10.96 -8.69
C PHE A 260 3.65 -10.86 -7.71
N LEU A 261 2.75 -11.85 -7.68
CA LEU A 261 1.59 -11.88 -6.77
C LEU A 261 2.01 -11.91 -5.30
N THR A 262 3.02 -12.71 -4.95
CA THR A 262 3.54 -12.73 -3.56
C THR A 262 4.24 -11.41 -3.20
N GLY A 263 4.90 -10.78 -4.17
CA GLY A 263 5.41 -9.41 -4.04
C GLY A 263 4.31 -8.38 -3.80
N LEU A 264 3.19 -8.46 -4.52
CA LEU A 264 2.02 -7.60 -4.30
C LEU A 264 1.42 -7.79 -2.90
N ALA A 265 1.33 -9.03 -2.41
CA ALA A 265 0.89 -9.31 -1.06
C ALA A 265 1.82 -8.68 -0.01
N ALA A 266 3.13 -8.63 -0.27
CA ALA A 266 4.08 -7.94 0.60
C ALA A 266 3.87 -6.41 0.52
N ASP A 267 3.71 -5.88 -0.69
CA ASP A 267 3.46 -4.45 -0.94
C ASP A 267 2.11 -3.97 -0.39
N ALA A 268 1.15 -4.87 -0.17
CA ALA A 268 -0.10 -4.54 0.51
C ALA A 268 0.13 -3.99 1.93
N PHE A 269 1.15 -4.48 2.65
CA PHE A 269 1.52 -3.93 3.97
C PHE A 269 1.99 -2.48 3.89
N ARG A 270 2.59 -2.06 2.76
CA ARG A 270 2.89 -0.65 2.49
C ARG A 270 1.60 0.15 2.37
N VAL A 271 0.63 -0.32 1.59
CA VAL A 271 -0.65 0.39 1.40
C VAL A 271 -1.37 0.56 2.74
N LEU A 272 -1.40 -0.49 3.57
CA LEU A 272 -2.05 -0.49 4.89
C LEU A 272 -1.50 0.58 5.84
N LEU A 273 -0.18 0.81 5.84
CA LEU A 273 0.48 1.63 6.87
C LEU A 273 1.04 2.97 6.37
N CYS A 274 1.40 3.08 5.10
CA CYS A 274 1.94 4.31 4.52
C CYS A 274 0.86 5.40 4.54
N ASP A 275 1.21 6.65 4.80
CA ASP A 275 0.25 7.75 4.67
C ASP A 275 -0.10 7.98 3.20
N SER A 276 -1.34 8.39 2.93
CA SER A 276 -1.82 8.67 1.56
C SER A 276 -2.21 10.14 1.46
N ASP A 277 -1.66 10.84 0.49
CA ASP A 277 -2.02 12.22 0.20
C ASP A 277 -3.24 12.33 -0.73
N VAL A 278 -3.66 11.23 -1.36
CA VAL A 278 -4.74 11.20 -2.36
C VAL A 278 -6.09 10.77 -1.80
N CYS A 279 -6.13 10.00 -0.72
CA CYS A 279 -7.36 9.49 -0.07
C CYS A 279 -7.07 9.06 1.37
N LEU A 280 -8.11 8.75 2.17
CA LEU A 280 -7.96 8.28 3.55
C LEU A 280 -7.03 9.18 4.41
N ASP A 281 -7.21 10.49 4.27
CA ASP A 281 -6.46 11.51 5.01
C ASP A 281 -7.43 12.38 5.82
N LYS A 282 -6.93 13.01 6.90
CA LYS A 282 -7.74 13.95 7.72
C LYS A 282 -8.34 15.08 6.89
N LYS A 283 -7.63 15.57 5.87
CA LYS A 283 -8.12 16.62 4.95
C LYS A 283 -9.32 16.19 4.10
N PHE A 284 -9.58 14.87 4.06
CA PHE A 284 -10.72 14.25 3.38
C PHE A 284 -11.65 13.54 4.37
N HIS A 285 -11.66 13.98 5.64
CA HIS A 285 -12.56 13.54 6.70
C HIS A 285 -12.46 12.04 7.02
N ALA A 286 -11.29 11.43 6.81
CA ALA A 286 -11.05 10.04 7.20
C ALA A 286 -11.13 9.86 8.73
N THR A 287 -11.75 8.78 9.17
CA THR A 287 -11.79 8.34 10.56
C THR A 287 -10.46 7.66 10.89
N ILE A 288 -9.64 8.30 11.73
CA ILE A 288 -8.31 7.81 12.11
C ILE A 288 -8.26 7.59 13.63
N LYS A 289 -8.37 6.33 14.05
CA LYS A 289 -8.16 5.96 15.45
C LYS A 289 -6.71 6.22 15.84
N PRO A 290 -6.48 6.83 17.02
CA PRO A 290 -5.14 7.00 17.57
C PRO A 290 -4.41 5.66 17.66
N LEU A 291 -3.10 5.70 17.41
CA LEU A 291 -2.20 4.56 17.53
C LEU A 291 -2.53 3.34 16.64
N HIS A 292 -3.37 3.48 15.60
CA HIS A 292 -3.75 2.36 14.75
C HIS A 292 -2.53 1.66 14.12
N LYS A 293 -1.50 2.43 13.71
CA LYS A 293 -0.23 1.88 13.18
C LYS A 293 0.53 1.08 14.24
N GLN A 294 0.68 1.63 15.45
CA GLN A 294 1.38 0.95 16.56
C GLN A 294 0.68 -0.34 16.99
N ARG A 295 -0.67 -0.32 17.06
CA ARG A 295 -1.47 -1.52 17.38
C ARG A 295 -1.32 -2.59 16.31
N PHE A 296 -1.41 -2.20 15.04
CA PHE A 296 -1.20 -3.11 13.92
C PHE A 296 0.19 -3.72 13.96
N PHE A 297 1.22 -2.88 14.03
CA PHE A 297 2.62 -3.26 14.15
C PHE A 297 2.84 -4.29 15.28
N SER A 298 2.32 -4.02 16.47
CA SER A 298 2.48 -4.92 17.63
C SER A 298 1.88 -6.30 17.37
N SER A 299 0.75 -6.38 16.67
CA SER A 299 0.13 -7.66 16.33
C SER A 299 0.85 -8.40 15.21
N ILE A 300 1.18 -7.72 14.12
CA ILE A 300 1.72 -8.35 12.91
C ILE A 300 3.20 -8.70 13.03
N LEU A 301 3.97 -7.93 13.82
CA LEU A 301 5.41 -8.16 13.97
C LEU A 301 5.68 -9.57 14.50
N VAL A 302 4.94 -10.01 15.52
CA VAL A 302 5.12 -11.35 16.10
C VAL A 302 4.88 -12.43 15.06
N VAL A 303 3.82 -12.29 14.26
CA VAL A 303 3.49 -13.22 13.19
C VAL A 303 4.60 -13.24 12.14
N LEU A 304 5.01 -12.09 11.61
CA LEU A 304 6.08 -12.01 10.61
C LEU A 304 7.40 -12.60 11.11
N LEU A 305 7.81 -12.30 12.35
CA LEU A 305 9.05 -12.84 12.91
C LEU A 305 9.00 -14.36 13.08
N SER A 306 7.84 -14.91 13.49
CA SER A 306 7.66 -16.37 13.56
C SER A 306 7.70 -17.02 12.18
N SER A 307 7.04 -16.42 11.18
CA SER A 307 7.03 -16.87 9.79
C SER A 307 8.43 -16.83 9.15
N ILE A 308 9.21 -15.78 9.39
CA ILE A 308 10.59 -15.68 8.89
C ILE A 308 11.46 -16.78 9.50
N LYS A 309 11.32 -17.06 10.80
CA LYS A 309 12.08 -18.12 11.48
C LYS A 309 11.68 -19.52 11.01
N GLY A 310 10.39 -19.75 10.76
CA GLY A 310 9.87 -21.04 10.30
C GLY A 310 10.06 -21.32 8.80
N SER A 311 10.41 -20.31 8.00
CA SER A 311 10.58 -20.46 6.55
C SER A 311 11.97 -20.99 6.18
N GLY A 312 12.00 -22.13 5.49
CA GLY A 312 13.22 -22.71 4.92
C GLY A 312 13.56 -22.22 3.50
N SER A 313 12.60 -21.67 2.77
CA SER A 313 12.79 -21.18 1.39
C SER A 313 13.39 -19.77 1.38
N TRP A 314 14.46 -19.56 0.60
CA TRP A 314 15.03 -18.23 0.38
C TRP A 314 14.01 -17.26 -0.23
N ARG A 315 13.20 -17.71 -1.19
CA ARG A 315 12.23 -16.85 -1.90
C ARG A 315 11.11 -16.41 -0.97
N THR A 316 10.54 -17.35 -0.23
CA THR A 316 9.54 -17.04 0.82
C THR A 316 10.11 -16.07 1.85
N ARG A 317 11.36 -16.28 2.31
CA ARG A 317 12.03 -15.34 3.23
C ARG A 317 12.20 -13.94 2.64
N ALA A 318 12.59 -13.81 1.38
CA ALA A 318 12.74 -12.51 0.73
C ALA A 318 11.42 -11.72 0.72
N VAL A 319 10.32 -12.39 0.37
CA VAL A 319 8.99 -11.79 0.34
C VAL A 319 8.47 -11.44 1.75
N LEU A 320 8.74 -12.29 2.75
CA LEU A 320 8.46 -11.98 4.16
C LEU A 320 9.29 -10.79 4.66
N TYR A 321 10.57 -10.68 4.27
CA TYR A 321 11.41 -9.53 4.62
C TYR A 321 10.95 -8.24 3.94
N ARG A 322 10.41 -8.31 2.72
CA ARG A 322 9.77 -7.15 2.08
C ARG A 322 8.55 -6.68 2.87
N ALA A 323 7.66 -7.61 3.26
CA ALA A 323 6.51 -7.29 4.11
C ALA A 323 6.92 -6.70 5.47
N PHE A 324 7.90 -7.33 6.13
CA PHE A 324 8.51 -6.81 7.36
C PHE A 324 9.06 -5.40 7.16
N GLY A 325 9.81 -5.15 6.08
CA GLY A 325 10.37 -3.85 5.79
C GLY A 325 9.31 -2.78 5.64
N HIS A 326 8.21 -3.08 4.94
CA HIS A 326 7.09 -2.15 4.81
C HIS A 326 6.43 -1.86 6.16
N VAL A 327 6.29 -2.86 7.03
CA VAL A 327 5.77 -2.67 8.39
C VAL A 327 6.68 -1.79 9.23
N ILE A 328 8.00 -2.07 9.26
CA ILE A 328 8.96 -1.27 10.04
C ILE A 328 9.02 0.17 9.55
N SER A 329 9.13 0.36 8.22
CA SER A 329 9.34 1.67 7.61
C SER A 329 8.16 2.62 7.79
N ASN A 330 6.94 2.08 7.90
CA ASN A 330 5.71 2.86 8.01
C ASN A 330 5.14 2.90 9.44
N THR A 331 5.86 2.35 10.42
CA THR A 331 5.52 2.44 11.84
C THR A 331 6.22 3.64 12.46
N PRO A 332 5.57 4.40 13.36
CA PRO A 332 6.24 5.48 14.08
C PRO A 332 7.52 5.01 14.76
N LEU A 333 8.64 5.69 14.49
CA LEU A 333 9.98 5.25 14.91
C LEU A 333 10.07 4.96 16.42
N ALA A 334 9.38 5.74 17.26
CA ALA A 334 9.31 5.50 18.70
C ALA A 334 8.81 4.09 19.06
N ALA A 335 7.82 3.56 18.34
CA ALA A 335 7.32 2.21 18.58
C ALA A 335 8.29 1.12 18.09
N VAL A 336 9.04 1.39 17.02
CA VAL A 336 10.10 0.51 16.51
C VAL A 336 11.25 0.44 17.53
N ILE A 337 11.68 1.57 18.08
CA ILE A 337 12.78 1.65 19.05
C ILE A 337 12.48 0.86 20.33
N VAL A 338 11.25 0.94 20.85
CA VAL A 338 10.81 0.16 22.03
C VAL A 338 11.04 -1.35 21.85
N GLN A 339 11.04 -1.82 20.60
CA GLN A 339 11.21 -3.23 20.24
C GLN A 339 12.53 -3.48 19.48
N ALA A 340 13.52 -2.59 19.61
CA ALA A 340 14.76 -2.63 18.83
C ALA A 340 15.52 -3.97 18.98
N ASN A 341 15.59 -4.54 20.19
CA ASN A 341 16.29 -5.81 20.44
C ASN A 341 15.79 -6.96 19.54
N GLN A 342 14.48 -7.05 19.31
CA GLN A 342 13.90 -8.10 18.48
C GLN A 342 13.86 -7.75 16.98
N ILE A 343 13.90 -6.46 16.64
CA ILE A 343 13.81 -5.96 15.25
C ILE A 343 15.17 -5.88 14.59
N LEU A 344 16.22 -5.56 15.35
CA LEU A 344 17.52 -5.24 14.77
C LEU A 344 18.14 -6.41 14.01
N PRO A 345 18.18 -7.67 14.52
CA PRO A 345 18.67 -8.79 13.73
C PRO A 345 17.88 -9.03 12.42
N PRO A 346 16.53 -9.16 12.41
CA PRO A 346 15.79 -9.35 11.16
C PRO A 346 15.84 -8.12 10.24
N LEU A 347 16.02 -6.91 10.76
CA LEU A 347 16.25 -5.72 9.94
C LEU A 347 17.57 -5.80 9.18
N LEU A 348 18.65 -6.24 9.84
CA LEU A 348 19.96 -6.43 9.21
C LEU A 348 19.94 -7.55 8.17
N ASP A 349 19.15 -8.60 8.41
CA ASP A 349 18.92 -9.65 7.42
C ASP A 349 18.09 -9.13 6.24
N ALA A 350 17.01 -8.38 6.49
CA ALA A 350 16.20 -7.77 5.45
C ALA A 350 17.03 -6.87 4.53
N LEU A 351 17.88 -6.00 5.09
CA LEU A 351 18.83 -5.19 4.33
C LEU A 351 19.74 -6.05 3.46
N SER A 352 20.20 -7.21 3.96
CA SER A 352 21.04 -8.12 3.19
C SER A 352 20.27 -8.82 2.06
N VAL A 353 19.09 -9.36 2.35
CA VAL A 353 18.29 -10.15 1.40
C VAL A 353 17.78 -9.28 0.26
N LEU A 354 17.29 -8.08 0.58
CA LEU A 354 16.67 -7.18 -0.38
C LEU A 354 17.69 -6.40 -1.22
N SER A 355 18.95 -6.26 -0.78
CA SER A 355 20.00 -5.50 -1.49
C SER A 355 20.31 -5.98 -2.91
N SER A 356 19.89 -7.19 -3.25
CA SER A 356 20.11 -7.80 -4.57
C SER A 356 19.20 -7.23 -5.67
N ASP A 357 18.00 -6.76 -5.30
CA ASP A 357 16.97 -6.34 -6.25
C ASP A 357 16.90 -4.80 -6.34
N VAL A 358 16.97 -4.27 -7.56
CA VAL A 358 16.83 -2.83 -7.84
C VAL A 358 15.45 -2.30 -7.43
N MET A 359 14.42 -3.15 -7.45
CA MET A 359 13.05 -2.80 -7.10
C MET A 359 12.90 -2.47 -5.61
N ASP A 360 13.80 -2.97 -4.75
CA ASP A 360 13.77 -2.75 -3.30
C ASP A 360 14.58 -1.54 -2.84
N LYS A 361 15.19 -0.76 -3.74
CA LYS A 361 16.08 0.36 -3.38
C LYS A 361 15.45 1.36 -2.41
N ASP A 362 14.17 1.70 -2.59
CA ASP A 362 13.45 2.67 -1.76
C ASP A 362 13.12 2.06 -0.38
N LEU A 363 12.83 0.76 -0.35
CA LEU A 363 12.59 0.02 0.88
C LEU A 363 13.88 -0.17 1.69
N ILE A 364 15.00 -0.46 1.04
CA ILE A 364 16.33 -0.51 1.64
C ILE A 364 16.67 0.83 2.28
N TYR A 365 16.44 1.93 1.56
CA TYR A 365 16.64 3.26 2.12
C TYR A 365 15.76 3.50 3.36
N SER A 366 14.49 3.11 3.30
CA SER A 366 13.56 3.26 4.42
C SER A 366 13.98 2.42 5.65
N LEU A 367 14.43 1.19 5.45
CA LEU A 367 14.99 0.32 6.50
C LEU A 367 16.28 0.90 7.08
N LEU A 368 17.13 1.49 6.24
CA LEU A 368 18.36 2.16 6.68
C LEU A 368 18.06 3.42 7.49
N MET A 369 17.01 4.16 7.15
CA MET A 369 16.51 5.28 7.96
C MET A 369 15.97 4.81 9.31
N ALA A 370 15.25 3.68 9.35
CA ALA A 370 14.82 3.07 10.62
C ALA A 370 16.01 2.64 11.48
N LEU A 371 17.02 2.01 10.88
CA LEU A 371 18.29 1.68 11.56
C LEU A 371 18.95 2.94 12.10
N SER A 372 19.10 3.99 11.28
CA SER A 372 19.66 5.27 11.71
C SER A 372 18.89 5.85 12.90
N GLY A 373 17.57 5.77 12.90
CA GLY A 373 16.75 6.20 14.03
C GLY A 373 17.04 5.43 15.32
N ILE A 374 17.19 4.09 15.23
CA ILE A 374 17.59 3.25 16.37
C ILE A 374 19.00 3.59 16.86
N LEU A 375 19.94 3.89 15.95
CA LEU A 375 21.32 4.27 16.30
C LEU A 375 21.40 5.59 17.08
N MET A 376 20.51 6.53 16.79
CA MET A 376 20.53 7.89 17.34
C MET A 376 19.72 8.04 18.63
N ASP A 377 18.85 7.08 18.97
CA ASP A 377 18.00 7.13 20.16
C ASP A 377 18.63 6.41 21.35
N ASP A 378 18.53 7.01 22.54
CA ASP A 378 19.09 6.45 23.77
C ASP A 378 18.50 5.09 24.13
N ASN A 379 17.20 4.87 23.87
CA ASN A 379 16.53 3.60 24.14
C ASN A 379 16.94 2.50 23.14
N GLY A 380 17.50 2.88 21.99
CA GLY A 380 18.03 1.94 21.00
C GLY A 380 19.45 1.47 21.31
N LYS A 381 20.21 2.20 22.16
CA LYS A 381 21.65 1.97 22.39
C LYS A 381 21.98 0.55 22.82
N GLU A 382 21.21 -0.05 23.73
CA GLU A 382 21.48 -1.41 24.20
C GLU A 382 21.39 -2.43 23.06
N ALA A 383 20.32 -2.35 22.25
CA ALA A 383 20.15 -3.22 21.09
C ALA A 383 21.29 -3.08 20.08
N VAL A 384 21.74 -1.84 19.85
CA VAL A 384 22.89 -1.54 18.98
C VAL A 384 24.16 -2.15 19.54
N LEU A 385 24.44 -1.99 20.83
CA LEU A 385 25.62 -2.54 21.50
C LEU A 385 25.67 -4.07 21.45
N ASN A 386 24.52 -4.75 21.42
CA ASN A 386 24.43 -6.19 21.29
C ASN A 386 24.68 -6.68 19.85
N ASN A 387 24.56 -5.80 18.85
CA ASN A 387 24.61 -6.17 17.43
C ASN A 387 25.71 -5.42 16.63
N VAL A 388 26.66 -4.75 17.30
CA VAL A 388 27.65 -3.84 16.67
C VAL A 388 28.36 -4.47 15.47
N HIS A 389 28.84 -5.71 15.60
CA HIS A 389 29.55 -6.41 14.52
C HIS A 389 28.66 -6.61 13.29
N SER A 390 27.43 -7.08 13.49
CA SER A 390 26.45 -7.31 12.43
C SER A 390 26.06 -6.01 11.75
N ILE A 391 25.80 -4.94 12.52
CA ILE A 391 25.46 -3.62 12.00
C ILE A 391 26.59 -3.09 11.11
N ILE A 392 27.83 -3.07 11.61
CA ILE A 392 28.98 -2.58 10.85
C ILE A 392 29.18 -3.40 9.58
N GLY A 393 29.09 -4.73 9.67
CA GLY A 393 29.22 -5.60 8.51
C GLY A 393 28.19 -5.28 7.42
N ARG A 394 26.93 -5.04 7.80
CA ARG A 394 25.87 -4.65 6.85
C ARG A 394 26.07 -3.25 6.28
N LEU A 395 26.40 -2.27 7.12
CA LEU A 395 26.67 -0.90 6.66
C LEU A 395 27.82 -0.85 5.66
N ILE A 396 28.90 -1.61 5.90
CA ILE A 396 30.03 -1.73 4.98
C ILE A 396 29.58 -2.24 3.60
N GLY A 397 28.69 -3.24 3.55
CA GLY A 397 28.14 -3.73 2.28
C GLY A 397 27.35 -2.64 1.53
N LEU A 398 26.59 -1.83 2.26
CA LEU A 398 25.78 -0.76 1.68
C LEU A 398 26.60 0.45 1.20
N ILE A 399 27.85 0.62 1.65
CA ILE A 399 28.76 1.66 1.12
C ILE A 399 28.92 1.52 -0.40
N SER A 400 28.88 0.30 -0.93
CA SER A 400 29.06 0.03 -2.37
C SER A 400 27.72 -0.21 -3.09
N TYR A 401 26.59 0.15 -2.48
CA TYR A 401 25.27 -0.14 -3.05
C TYR A 401 25.07 0.55 -4.41
N PRO A 402 24.83 -0.20 -5.51
CA PRO A 402 24.89 0.35 -6.85
C PRO A 402 23.65 1.16 -7.24
N HIS A 403 22.48 0.84 -6.68
CA HIS A 403 21.20 1.30 -7.22
C HIS A 403 20.74 2.67 -6.71
N MET A 404 21.29 3.16 -5.59
CA MET A 404 20.84 4.42 -4.99
C MET A 404 21.96 5.13 -4.21
N MET A 405 22.27 6.36 -4.60
CA MET A 405 23.32 7.18 -3.97
C MET A 405 23.04 7.46 -2.49
N ILE A 406 21.80 7.81 -2.14
CA ILE A 406 21.44 8.19 -0.76
C ILE A 406 21.60 7.03 0.22
N VAL A 407 21.46 5.77 -0.24
CA VAL A 407 21.74 4.58 0.57
C VAL A 407 23.22 4.52 0.94
N ARG A 408 24.12 4.74 -0.02
CA ARG A 408 25.58 4.77 0.25
C ARG A 408 25.94 5.88 1.23
N GLU A 409 25.43 7.09 0.98
CA GLU A 409 25.64 8.26 1.84
C GLU A 409 25.16 8.01 3.28
N THR A 410 23.94 7.53 3.44
CA THR A 410 23.33 7.26 4.76
C THR A 410 24.05 6.12 5.48
N ALA A 411 24.53 5.09 4.75
CA ALA A 411 25.28 4.00 5.35
C ALA A 411 26.61 4.49 5.95
N ILE A 412 27.27 5.43 5.28
CA ILE A 412 28.49 6.08 5.78
C ILE A 412 28.18 6.98 6.99
N GLN A 413 27.07 7.73 6.96
CA GLN A 413 26.62 8.52 8.11
C GLN A 413 26.32 7.64 9.33
N CYS A 414 25.69 6.48 9.14
CA CYS A 414 25.49 5.49 10.19
C CYS A 414 26.83 4.98 10.73
N LEU A 415 27.84 4.73 9.89
CA LEU A 415 29.18 4.36 10.35
C LEU A 415 29.85 5.48 11.15
N VAL A 416 29.67 6.75 10.77
CA VAL A 416 30.12 7.89 11.58
C VAL A 416 29.48 7.83 12.97
N ALA A 417 28.16 7.63 13.05
CA ALA A 417 27.45 7.52 14.32
C ALA A 417 27.97 6.36 15.20
N MET A 418 28.23 5.20 14.59
CA MET A 418 28.79 4.03 15.26
C MET A 418 30.17 4.28 15.88
N SER A 419 30.95 5.25 15.36
CA SER A 419 32.27 5.61 15.93
C SER A 419 32.19 6.24 17.33
N GLY A 420 30.99 6.67 17.76
CA GLY A 420 30.73 7.22 19.09
C GLY A 420 30.46 6.17 20.17
N LEU A 421 30.33 4.89 19.81
CA LEU A 421 30.09 3.80 20.76
C LEU A 421 31.34 3.49 21.61
N PRO A 422 31.20 2.75 22.73
CA PRO A 422 32.32 2.42 23.61
C PRO A 422 33.49 1.77 22.86
N HIS A 423 34.70 2.30 23.09
CA HIS A 423 35.92 1.92 22.37
C HIS A 423 36.13 0.39 22.28
N ALA A 424 35.95 -0.32 23.41
CA ALA A 424 36.11 -1.77 23.49
C ALA A 424 35.19 -2.54 22.53
N ARG A 425 34.02 -1.99 22.19
CA ARG A 425 33.05 -2.63 21.29
C ARG A 425 33.38 -2.36 19.82
N ILE A 426 33.99 -1.23 19.47
CA ILE A 426 34.16 -0.82 18.06
C ILE A 426 35.59 -0.95 17.53
N TYR A 427 36.60 -0.90 18.40
CA TYR A 427 38.00 -0.95 18.00
C TYR A 427 38.35 -2.19 17.14
N PRO A 428 37.83 -3.41 17.41
CA PRO A 428 38.14 -4.58 16.59
C PRO A 428 37.75 -4.44 15.11
N MET A 429 36.75 -3.61 14.79
CA MET A 429 36.23 -3.43 13.43
C MET A 429 36.87 -2.24 12.71
N ARG A 430 37.71 -1.47 13.39
CA ARG A 430 38.30 -0.23 12.86
C ARG A 430 39.00 -0.44 11.52
N SER A 431 39.84 -1.47 11.41
CA SER A 431 40.59 -1.76 10.19
C SER A 431 39.66 -2.11 9.02
N GLN A 432 38.59 -2.85 9.30
CA GLN A 432 37.58 -3.24 8.33
C GLN A 432 36.82 -2.01 7.82
N VAL A 433 36.37 -1.12 8.71
CA VAL A 433 35.66 0.11 8.34
C VAL A 433 36.56 1.03 7.52
N LEU A 434 37.79 1.28 7.96
CA LEU A 434 38.72 2.16 7.23
C LEU A 434 39.03 1.63 5.83
N ARG A 435 39.17 0.31 5.67
CA ARG A 435 39.37 -0.31 4.36
C ARG A 435 38.15 -0.12 3.46
N ALA A 436 36.94 -0.35 3.98
CA ALA A 436 35.71 -0.20 3.22
C ALA A 436 35.46 1.25 2.77
N VAL A 437 35.68 2.22 3.67
CA VAL A 437 35.47 3.65 3.40
C VAL A 437 36.47 4.19 2.38
N SER A 438 37.68 3.61 2.26
CA SER A 438 38.65 4.02 1.23
C SER A 438 38.06 3.97 -0.18
N ASN A 439 37.22 2.97 -0.49
CA ASN A 439 36.58 2.87 -1.80
C ASN A 439 35.55 3.98 -2.05
N ALA A 440 34.89 4.46 -1.00
CA ALA A 440 33.90 5.54 -1.10
C ALA A 440 34.53 6.93 -1.24
N LEU A 441 35.82 7.09 -0.96
CA LEU A 441 36.55 8.34 -1.22
C LEU A 441 36.59 8.68 -2.72
N ASP A 442 36.53 7.66 -3.58
CA ASP A 442 36.51 7.78 -5.03
C ASP A 442 35.09 7.60 -5.61
N ASP A 443 34.03 7.69 -4.79
CA ASP A 443 32.65 7.60 -5.28
C ASP A 443 32.37 8.68 -6.33
N HIS A 444 31.61 8.37 -7.37
CA HIS A 444 31.24 9.31 -8.43
C HIS A 444 30.48 10.55 -7.90
N ARG A 445 29.85 10.47 -6.74
CA ARG A 445 29.05 11.55 -6.15
C ARG A 445 29.78 12.28 -5.03
N ARG A 446 29.80 13.62 -5.12
CA ARG A 446 30.46 14.50 -4.15
C ARG A 446 29.95 14.32 -2.72
N ALA A 447 28.64 14.16 -2.51
CA ALA A 447 28.08 14.03 -1.16
C ALA A 447 28.57 12.75 -0.46
N VAL A 448 28.63 11.63 -1.20
CA VAL A 448 29.18 10.36 -0.69
C VAL A 448 30.66 10.52 -0.33
N ARG A 449 31.46 11.15 -1.19
CA ARG A 449 32.88 11.42 -0.90
C ARG A 449 33.07 12.28 0.36
N LEU A 450 32.22 13.29 0.57
CA LEU A 450 32.29 14.16 1.74
C LEU A 450 32.03 13.36 3.03
N GLU A 451 31.00 12.53 3.06
CA GLU A 451 30.72 11.66 4.20
C GLU A 451 31.81 10.59 4.39
N ALA A 452 32.40 10.07 3.31
CA ALA A 452 33.51 9.14 3.39
C ALA A 452 34.75 9.77 4.07
N VAL A 453 35.07 11.03 3.76
CA VAL A 453 36.14 11.77 4.44
C VAL A 453 35.84 11.91 5.94
N ARG A 454 34.61 12.32 6.29
CA ARG A 454 34.17 12.46 7.68
C ARG A 454 34.25 11.13 8.45
N CYS A 455 33.77 10.04 7.84
CA CYS A 455 33.82 8.70 8.41
C CYS A 455 35.25 8.23 8.62
N ARG A 456 36.13 8.42 7.63
CA ARG A 456 37.55 8.06 7.75
C ARG A 456 38.22 8.81 8.91
N GLN A 457 37.97 10.11 9.06
CA GLN A 457 38.52 10.91 10.16
C GLN A 457 38.03 10.40 11.53
N ALA A 458 36.72 10.19 11.67
CA ALA A 458 36.12 9.72 12.91
C ALA A 458 36.72 8.36 13.35
N TRP A 459 36.78 7.40 12.43
CA TRP A 459 37.31 6.06 12.72
C TRP A 459 38.83 6.01 12.87
N ALA A 460 39.57 6.89 12.18
CA ALA A 460 41.01 7.00 12.37
C ALA A 460 41.35 7.49 13.79
N SER A 461 40.59 8.47 14.29
CA SER A 461 40.78 9.09 15.61
C SER A 461 40.51 8.16 16.80
N ILE A 462 39.83 7.03 16.59
CA ILE A 462 39.59 6.03 17.65
C ILE A 462 40.92 5.54 18.24
N ALA A 463 41.96 5.41 17.42
CA ALA A 463 43.28 4.94 17.86
C ALA A 463 44.03 5.94 18.77
N SER A 464 43.73 7.24 18.72
CA SER A 464 44.34 8.24 19.59
C SER A 464 43.58 8.44 20.90
N ARG A 465 42.32 7.98 20.98
CA ARG A 465 41.50 8.07 22.21
C ARG A 465 41.90 7.07 23.29
N SER A 466 42.70 6.04 22.96
CA SER A 466 43.18 5.05 23.92
C SER A 466 44.34 5.54 24.80
N LEU A 467 44.83 6.78 24.61
CA LEU A 467 45.94 7.35 25.38
C LEU A 467 45.50 8.14 26.62
N HIS A 468 44.19 8.22 26.90
CA HIS A 468 43.63 8.91 28.06
C HIS A 468 42.69 7.99 28.86
N PHE A 469 43.22 6.87 29.33
CA PHE A 469 42.67 6.10 30.44
C PHE A 469 43.78 5.72 31.41
#